data_AF-A0A645IQY2-F1
#
_entry.id   AF-A0A645IQY2-F1
#
_cell.length_a   1.000
_cell.length_b   1.000
_cell.length_c   1.000
_cell.angle_alpha   90.00
_cell.angle_beta   90.00
_cell.angle_gamma   90.00
#
_symmetry.space_group_name_H-M   'P 1'
#
loop_
_entity.id
_entity.type
_entity.pdbx_description
1 polymer ?
#
loop_
_entity_poly.entity_id
_entity_poly.type
_entity_poly.pdbx_seq_one_letter_code
_entity_poly.pdbx_strand_id
1 'polypeptide(L)'
;MDAEYGTGTQMQLNDKFAQVEDIQDYIAQEKASLNEADQQLMTVSIKADEDTRMRYISDVKQALRKAYALKISYSARKAEN
;
A
#
# COMPACT_ATOMS: atom_id res chain seq x y z
N MET A 1 -15.66 26.74 9.71
CA MET A 1 -15.63 25.47 10.46
C MET A 1 -16.04 24.31 9.53
N ASP A 2 -15.55 24.35 8.28
CA ASP A 2 -14.64 23.36 7.68
C ASP A 2 -15.02 21.89 7.87
N ALA A 3 -15.90 21.45 6.97
CA ALA A 3 -16.14 20.05 6.65
C ALA A 3 -14.94 19.49 5.87
N GLU A 4 -13.78 19.29 6.53
CA GLU A 4 -12.53 18.90 5.83
C GLU A 4 -11.91 17.59 6.32
N TYR A 5 -12.68 16.73 6.98
CA TYR A 5 -12.21 15.37 7.28
C TYR A 5 -13.20 14.36 6.74
N GLY A 6 -12.98 13.94 5.49
CA GLY A 6 -13.61 12.73 4.97
C GLY A 6 -13.30 11.58 5.91
N THR A 7 -14.32 10.97 6.52
CA THR A 7 -14.22 9.90 7.54
C THR A 7 -13.77 8.55 6.94
N GLY A 8 -12.98 8.57 5.86
CA GLY A 8 -12.57 7.41 5.10
C GLY A 8 -11.05 7.31 5.07
N THR A 9 -10.52 6.15 5.47
CA THR A 9 -9.13 5.77 5.22
C THR A 9 -8.84 5.93 3.73
N GLN A 10 -7.93 6.84 3.38
CA GLN A 10 -7.46 7.03 2.01
C GLN A 10 -6.09 6.37 1.85
N MET A 11 -5.88 5.75 0.69
CA MET A 11 -4.62 5.12 0.33
C MET A 11 -3.99 5.81 -0.86
N GLN A 12 -2.66 5.89 -0.80
CA GLN A 12 -1.84 6.41 -1.87
C GLN A 12 -0.81 5.36 -2.29
N LEU A 13 -0.64 5.20 -3.60
CA LEU A 13 0.42 4.40 -4.22
C LEU A 13 1.39 5.38 -4.88
N ASN A 14 2.57 5.54 -4.29
CA ASN A 14 3.57 6.55 -4.67
C ASN A 14 2.99 7.97 -4.70
N ASP A 15 2.55 8.43 -5.88
CA ASP A 15 2.12 9.81 -6.13
C ASP A 15 0.60 9.92 -6.37
N LYS A 16 -0.11 8.79 -6.52
CA LYS A 16 -1.54 8.77 -6.86
C LYS A 16 -2.42 8.20 -5.75
N PHE A 17 -3.57 8.82 -5.54
CA PHE A 17 -4.65 8.22 -4.76
C PHE A 17 -5.17 6.97 -5.48
N ALA A 18 -5.24 5.87 -4.76
CA ALA A 18 -5.60 4.58 -5.33
C ALA A 18 -6.46 3.78 -4.35
N GLN A 19 -7.28 2.88 -4.87
CA GLN A 19 -8.02 1.92 -4.06
C GLN A 19 -7.18 0.65 -3.87
N VAL A 20 -7.64 -0.22 -2.97
CA VAL A 20 -6.95 -1.49 -2.70
C VAL A 20 -6.95 -2.40 -3.94
N GLU A 21 -7.95 -2.28 -4.79
CA GLU A 21 -8.04 -3.02 -6.06
C GLU A 21 -6.99 -2.55 -7.08
N ASP A 22 -6.70 -1.25 -7.15
CA ASP A 22 -5.71 -0.69 -8.07
C ASP A 22 -4.28 -1.12 -7.76
N ILE A 23 -3.99 -1.57 -6.52
CA ILE A 23 -2.65 -2.02 -6.13
C ILE A 23 -2.18 -3.18 -7.02
N GLN A 24 -3.07 -4.12 -7.34
CA GLN A 24 -2.71 -5.27 -8.16
C GLN A 24 -2.33 -4.84 -9.57
N ASP A 25 -3.12 -3.97 -10.19
CA ASP A 25 -2.85 -3.48 -11.55
C ASP A 25 -1.57 -2.62 -11.58
N TYR A 26 -1.39 -1.76 -10.57
CA TYR A 26 -0.22 -0.92 -10.41
C TYR A 26 1.07 -1.75 -10.31
N ILE A 27 1.11 -2.73 -9.40
CA ILE A 27 2.27 -3.60 -9.23
C ILE A 27 2.49 -4.47 -10.49
N ALA A 28 1.42 -4.90 -11.17
CA ALA A 28 1.53 -5.66 -12.41
C ALA A 28 2.13 -4.82 -13.55
N GLN A 29 1.72 -3.56 -13.71
CA GLN A 29 2.34 -2.61 -14.65
C GLN A 29 3.79 -2.32 -14.30
N GLU A 30 4.08 -2.08 -13.02
CA GLU A 30 5.44 -1.80 -12.55
C GLU A 30 6.35 -3.01 -12.83
N LYS A 31 5.86 -4.23 -12.53
CA LYS A 31 6.55 -5.48 -12.87
C LYS A 31 6.73 -5.66 -14.37
N ALA A 32 5.70 -5.39 -15.18
CA ALA A 32 5.80 -5.51 -16.64
C ALA A 32 6.82 -4.55 -17.24
N SER A 33 7.04 -3.40 -16.58
CA SER A 33 8.05 -2.41 -16.96
C SER A 33 9.45 -2.74 -16.44
N LEU A 34 9.59 -3.68 -15.49
CA LEU A 34 10.85 -4.07 -14.85
C LEU A 34 11.34 -5.44 -15.33
N ASN A 35 12.66 -5.61 -15.41
CA ASN A 35 13.29 -6.90 -15.70
C ASN A 35 13.02 -7.92 -14.59
N GLU A 36 12.98 -9.22 -14.93
CA GLU A 36 12.69 -10.32 -13.99
C GLU A 36 13.54 -10.29 -12.71
N ALA A 37 14.80 -9.83 -12.80
CA ALA A 37 15.69 -9.65 -11.65
C ALA A 37 15.23 -8.55 -10.68
N ASP A 38 14.79 -7.40 -11.21
CA ASP A 38 14.26 -6.29 -10.42
C ASP A 38 12.88 -6.59 -9.86
N GLN A 39 12.07 -7.37 -10.58
CA GLN A 39 10.76 -7.82 -10.09
C GLN A 39 10.87 -8.62 -8.78
N GLN A 40 11.96 -9.35 -8.57
CA GLN A 40 12.22 -10.10 -7.33
C GLN A 40 12.80 -9.23 -6.20
N LEU A 41 13.45 -8.11 -6.55
CA LEU A 41 14.06 -7.19 -5.60
C LEU A 41 13.10 -6.07 -5.15
N MET A 42 11.96 -5.91 -5.84
CA MET A 42 10.94 -4.94 -5.50
C MET A 42 10.51 -5.08 -4.03
N THR A 43 10.71 -4.01 -3.28
CA THR A 43 10.39 -3.94 -1.85
C THR A 43 9.28 -2.93 -1.64
N VAL A 44 8.13 -3.38 -1.17
CA VAL A 44 6.98 -2.51 -0.90
C VAL A 44 7.00 -2.13 0.58
N SER A 45 7.00 -0.83 0.84
CA SER A 45 6.91 -0.31 2.21
C SER A 45 5.51 0.21 2.47
N ILE A 46 4.80 -0.42 3.40
CA ILE A 46 3.48 0.04 3.83
C ILE A 46 3.67 0.96 5.03
N LYS A 47 3.32 2.23 4.86
CA LYS A 47 3.19 3.19 5.95
C LYS A 47 1.71 3.37 6.26
N ALA A 48 1.33 3.04 7.49
CA ALA A 48 -0.03 3.19 7.98
C ALA A 48 -0.04 3.99 9.28
N ASP A 49 -1.10 4.76 9.48
CA ASP A 49 -1.35 5.58 10.67
C ASP A 49 -2.08 4.77 11.76
N GLU A 50 -1.98 5.17 13.02
CA GLU A 50 -2.54 4.41 14.16
C GLU A 50 -4.07 4.31 14.11
N ASP A 51 -4.72 5.38 13.63
CA ASP A 51 -6.18 5.45 13.46
C ASP A 51 -6.68 4.64 12.24
N THR A 52 -5.76 4.05 11.47
CA THR A 52 -6.14 3.30 10.26
C THR A 52 -6.86 2.01 10.62
N ARG A 53 -8.06 1.82 10.05
CA ARG A 53 -8.85 0.60 10.25
C ARG A 53 -8.06 -0.64 9.82
N MET A 54 -7.90 -1.59 10.73
CA MET A 54 -7.20 -2.87 10.48
C MET A 54 -7.78 -3.66 9.28
N ARG A 55 -9.09 -3.54 9.04
CA ARG A 55 -9.77 -4.13 7.87
C ARG A 55 -9.16 -3.66 6.55
N TYR A 56 -8.82 -2.37 6.47
CA TYR A 56 -8.22 -1.77 5.29
C TYR A 56 -6.79 -2.28 5.06
N ILE A 57 -5.97 -2.32 6.11
CA ILE A 57 -4.60 -2.88 6.04
C ILE A 57 -4.63 -4.35 5.62
N SER A 58 -5.62 -5.12 6.09
CA SER A 58 -5.74 -6.55 5.75
C SER A 58 -6.05 -6.76 4.26
N ASP A 59 -6.90 -5.91 3.70
CA ASP A 59 -7.22 -5.90 2.28
C ASP A 59 -5.98 -5.55 1.43
N VAL A 60 -5.25 -4.50 1.83
CA VAL A 60 -3.98 -4.09 1.19
C VAL A 60 -2.94 -5.21 1.22
N LYS A 61 -2.82 -5.92 2.35
CA LYS A 61 -1.94 -7.09 2.46
C LYS A 61 -2.33 -8.20 1.48
N GLN A 62 -3.62 -8.48 1.35
CA GLN A 62 -4.11 -9.50 0.42
C GLN A 62 -3.84 -9.11 -1.03
N ALA A 63 -4.08 -7.85 -1.40
CA ALA A 63 -3.80 -7.34 -2.73
C ALA A 63 -2.30 -7.41 -3.06
N LEU A 64 -1.43 -6.96 -2.15
CA LEU A 64 0.03 -7.04 -2.32
C LEU A 64 0.54 -8.49 -2.44
N ARG A 65 -0.07 -9.42 -1.69
CA ARG A 65 0.25 -10.84 -1.79
C ARG A 65 -0.13 -11.43 -3.15
N LYS A 66 -1.29 -11.06 -3.70
CA LYS A 66 -1.72 -11.44 -5.05
C LYS A 66 -0.82 -10.85 -6.13
N ALA A 67 -0.28 -9.65 -5.88
CA ALA A 67 0.64 -8.97 -6.77
C ALA A 67 2.10 -9.47 -6.70
N TYR A 68 2.37 -10.56 -5.95
CA TYR A 68 3.72 -11.12 -5.76
C TYR A 68 4.74 -10.13 -5.17
N ALA A 69 4.28 -9.16 -4.38
CA ALA A 69 5.17 -8.33 -3.56
C ALA A 69 5.69 -9.17 -2.38
N LEU A 70 6.75 -9.95 -2.61
CA LEU A 70 7.28 -10.92 -1.63
C LEU A 70 8.05 -10.25 -0.48
N LYS A 71 8.60 -9.06 -0.72
CA LYS A 71 9.25 -8.23 0.29
C LYS A 71 8.32 -7.08 0.69
N ILE A 72 7.62 -7.27 1.81
CA ILE A 72 6.78 -6.24 2.41
C ILE A 72 7.43 -5.77 3.70
N SER A 73 7.74 -4.48 3.77
CA SER A 73 8.17 -3.80 4.99
C SER A 73 6.97 -3.09 5.62
N TYR A 74 6.71 -3.37 6.88
CA TYR A 74 5.66 -2.70 7.64
C TYR A 74 6.28 -1.59 8.48
N SER A 75 5.93 -0.35 8.15
CA SER A 75 6.33 0.83 8.91
C SER A 75 5.07 1.44 9.53
N ALA A 76 4.68 0.98 10.72
CA ALA A 76 3.74 1.72 11.54
C ALA A 76 4.50 2.87 12.20
N ARG A 77 3.93 4.08 12.25
CA ARG A 77 4.47 5.10 13.17
C ARG A 77 4.37 4.49 14.57
N LYS A 78 5.52 4.29 15.21
CA LYS A 78 5.57 3.90 16.62
C LYS A 78 5.02 5.10 17.40
N ALA A 79 3.97 4.91 18.19
CA ALA A 79 3.64 5.87 19.23
C ALA A 79 4.90 6.05 20.08
N GLU A 80 5.59 7.18 19.90
CA GLU A 80 6.62 7.62 20.82
C GLU A 80 5.93 7.85 22.16
N ASN A 81 6.31 7.07 23.16
CA ASN A 81 5.84 7.18 24.54
C ASN A 81 6.91 7.87 25.39
#